data_AF-A0A7J4R421-F1
#
_entry.id   AF-A0A7J4R421-F1
#
_cell.length_a   1.000
_cell.length_b   1.000
_cell.length_c   1.000
_cell.angle_alpha   90.00
_cell.angle_beta   90.00
_cell.angle_gamma   90.00
#
_symmetry.space_group_name_H-M   'P 1'
#
loop_
_entity.id
_entity.type
_entity.pdbx_description
1 polymer ?
#
loop_
_entity_poly.entity_id
_entity_poly.type
_entity_poly.pdbx_seq_one_letter_code
_entity_poly.pdbx_strand_id
1 'polypeptide(L)'
;MSSLTTTVTAQDESNEDEYYDFHTIASLGDSTLGSDPTGYRGPFASIHAASLMDLDYYEGAVGGDRSWTLIEAGRHTTIAENYSEGTLVTIMIGAWDFIDSDAQIVKGDYSFIENLEENMTIILDTLTESNIDVLAWTLPNMSFLPFLTQIFPTEKHVYFTEASILWADALNRMADSYGDSVQVFDLLNASDDLLQNQEARTIAGNEVVAPPVMCDKNCIMIDSLHPTSVGQGLLANYMMEAINEKFPSSTGEYPLLSEDELMSLADFNSSSEEAVKQTIEGDLTQACFDWTNTGYRDMYVTITIDGQDVEIPSYVGFNTEQCSQSTHVMYTGSRVINVVTDITNSLTLNHFFSIWGENLSSTQIMDYEVEEGDSLTLIIDLVEYEGDWENIPVEGAISIIIIYNSAQATEDSTEDSDSVPGFSAIITLISIIGAIVVSRKDE
;
A
#
# COMPACT_ATOMS: atom_id res chain seq x y z
N MET A 1 -17.64 -68.77 -26.60
CA MET A 1 -16.81 -67.98 -25.66
C MET A 1 -17.35 -66.57 -25.72
N SER A 2 -18.02 -66.16 -24.66
CA SER A 2 -18.89 -64.98 -24.60
C SER A 2 -18.13 -63.82 -23.98
N SER A 3 -18.20 -62.66 -24.64
CA SER A 3 -17.74 -61.37 -24.13
C SER A 3 -18.56 -60.97 -22.91
N LEU A 4 -17.89 -60.64 -21.80
CA LEU A 4 -18.51 -60.09 -20.60
C LEU A 4 -18.29 -58.57 -20.61
N THR A 5 -19.31 -57.86 -21.03
CA THR A 5 -19.47 -56.42 -20.83
C THR A 5 -19.80 -56.21 -19.36
N THR A 6 -18.92 -55.52 -18.63
CA THR A 6 -19.20 -55.10 -17.24
C THR A 6 -19.85 -53.73 -17.30
N THR A 7 -21.09 -53.68 -16.85
CA THR A 7 -21.90 -52.48 -16.69
C THR A 7 -21.32 -51.64 -15.55
N VAL A 8 -20.84 -50.43 -15.85
CA VAL A 8 -20.57 -49.40 -14.84
C VAL A 8 -21.91 -48.73 -14.55
N THR A 9 -22.42 -48.92 -13.34
CA THR A 9 -23.49 -48.09 -12.78
C THR A 9 -22.91 -46.71 -12.50
N ALA A 10 -23.32 -45.72 -13.30
CA ALA A 10 -23.18 -44.32 -12.96
C ALA A 10 -23.96 -44.08 -11.66
N GLN A 11 -23.27 -43.62 -10.62
CA GLN A 11 -23.93 -42.90 -9.54
C GLN A 11 -24.23 -41.51 -10.09
N ASP A 12 -25.51 -41.15 -10.04
CA ASP A 12 -25.97 -39.77 -10.16
C ASP A 12 -25.24 -38.93 -9.10
N GLU A 13 -24.28 -38.11 -9.53
CA GLU A 13 -23.90 -36.90 -8.80
C GLU A 13 -24.99 -35.87 -9.10
N SER A 14 -25.92 -35.73 -8.17
CA SER A 14 -26.84 -34.60 -8.12
C SER A 14 -26.06 -33.36 -7.71
N ASN A 15 -25.54 -32.62 -8.68
CA ASN A 15 -25.29 -31.19 -8.49
C ASN A 15 -26.68 -30.52 -8.40
N GLU A 16 -27.22 -30.44 -7.19
CA GLU A 16 -28.16 -29.36 -6.91
C GLU A 16 -27.31 -28.09 -6.96
N ASP A 17 -27.64 -27.16 -7.86
CA ASP A 17 -26.95 -25.87 -7.94
C ASP A 17 -27.07 -25.19 -6.56
N GLU A 18 -25.98 -25.15 -5.81
CA GLU A 18 -25.92 -24.49 -4.51
C GLU A 18 -25.84 -22.99 -4.75
N TYR A 19 -26.80 -22.25 -4.20
CA TYR A 19 -26.91 -20.80 -4.36
C TYR A 19 -26.68 -20.10 -3.03
N TYR A 20 -26.01 -18.96 -3.08
CA TYR A 20 -25.72 -18.13 -1.92
C TYR A 20 -26.71 -16.97 -1.83
N ASP A 21 -27.23 -16.70 -0.63
CA ASP A 21 -28.15 -15.59 -0.34
C ASP A 21 -27.51 -14.66 0.68
N PHE A 22 -26.62 -13.80 0.19
CA PHE A 22 -25.95 -12.81 1.03
C PHE A 22 -26.86 -11.61 1.30
N HIS A 23 -26.73 -11.04 2.49
CA HIS A 23 -27.32 -9.75 2.88
C HIS A 23 -26.26 -8.69 3.20
N THR A 24 -25.00 -9.08 3.41
CA THR A 24 -23.92 -8.17 3.80
C THR A 24 -22.59 -8.54 3.16
N ILE A 25 -21.85 -7.53 2.71
CA ILE A 25 -20.40 -7.62 2.47
C ILE A 25 -19.66 -6.88 3.58
N ALA A 26 -18.66 -7.54 4.15
CA ALA A 26 -17.73 -6.92 5.08
C ALA A 26 -16.31 -6.92 4.47
N SER A 27 -15.62 -5.78 4.49
CA SER A 27 -14.19 -5.75 4.15
C SER A 27 -13.32 -6.01 5.37
N LEU A 28 -12.22 -6.72 5.17
CA LEU A 28 -11.21 -6.96 6.20
C LEU A 28 -9.82 -6.90 5.54
N GLY A 29 -8.83 -6.31 6.19
CA GLY A 29 -7.51 -6.16 5.56
C GLY A 29 -6.87 -4.79 5.77
N ASP A 30 -6.08 -4.38 4.78
CA ASP A 30 -5.29 -3.15 4.80
C ASP A 30 -5.93 -1.97 4.02
N SER A 31 -5.10 -1.01 3.62
CA SER A 31 -5.49 0.22 2.91
C SER A 31 -6.02 0.01 1.50
N THR A 32 -5.90 -1.21 0.97
CA THR A 32 -6.42 -1.56 -0.36
C THR A 32 -7.92 -1.81 -0.34
N LEU A 33 -8.45 -2.23 0.82
CA LEU A 33 -9.86 -2.56 1.03
C LEU A 33 -10.59 -1.62 2.01
N GLY A 34 -9.90 -0.63 2.58
CA GLY A 34 -10.48 0.26 3.59
C GLY A 34 -9.57 1.42 4.00
N SER A 35 -10.09 2.24 4.91
CA SER A 35 -9.44 3.43 5.46
C SER A 35 -8.97 4.43 4.42
N ASP A 36 -9.94 5.07 3.77
CA ASP A 36 -9.69 6.22 2.91
C ASP A 36 -10.11 7.55 3.55
N PRO A 37 -9.31 8.11 4.49
CA PRO A 37 -9.66 9.38 5.11
C PRO A 37 -9.65 10.53 4.09
N THR A 38 -9.00 10.36 2.94
CA THR A 38 -8.88 11.40 1.91
C THR A 38 -10.03 11.36 0.89
N GLY A 39 -10.70 10.21 0.73
CA GLY A 39 -11.82 10.01 -0.20
C GLY A 39 -11.40 9.85 -1.67
N TYR A 40 -10.10 9.79 -1.98
CA TYR A 40 -9.55 9.70 -3.35
C TYR A 40 -9.22 8.28 -3.81
N ARG A 41 -9.13 7.32 -2.90
CA ARG A 41 -8.90 5.89 -3.21
C ARG A 41 -10.21 5.13 -3.34
N GLY A 42 -11.31 5.69 -2.85
CA GLY A 42 -12.64 5.10 -2.93
C GLY A 42 -13.47 5.55 -4.15
N PRO A 43 -14.61 4.88 -4.42
CA PRO A 43 -15.11 3.73 -3.69
C PRO A 43 -14.24 2.49 -3.90
N PHE A 44 -14.04 1.70 -2.84
CA PHE A 44 -13.26 0.47 -2.91
C PHE A 44 -14.00 -0.62 -3.69
N ALA A 45 -13.27 -1.59 -4.25
CA ALA A 45 -13.88 -2.73 -4.96
C ALA A 45 -14.93 -3.47 -4.11
N SER A 46 -14.72 -3.59 -2.81
CA SER A 46 -15.66 -4.18 -1.84
C SER A 46 -16.97 -3.39 -1.73
N ILE A 47 -16.91 -2.06 -1.76
CA ILE A 47 -18.08 -1.17 -1.75
C ILE A 47 -18.85 -1.29 -3.07
N HIS A 48 -18.13 -1.34 -4.20
CA HIS A 48 -18.75 -1.56 -5.51
C HIS A 48 -19.52 -2.88 -5.55
N ALA A 49 -18.93 -3.97 -5.06
CA ALA A 49 -19.62 -5.25 -5.01
C ALA A 49 -20.86 -5.24 -4.12
N ALA A 50 -20.77 -4.63 -2.93
CA ALA A 50 -21.95 -4.50 -2.06
C ALA A 50 -23.07 -3.76 -2.78
N SER A 51 -22.75 -2.68 -3.51
CA SER A 51 -23.72 -1.94 -4.30
C SER A 51 -24.29 -2.72 -5.48
N LEU A 52 -23.47 -3.49 -6.19
CA LEU A 52 -23.89 -4.29 -7.36
C LEU A 52 -24.77 -5.48 -6.94
N MET A 53 -24.53 -6.02 -5.76
CA MET A 53 -25.30 -7.11 -5.15
C MET A 53 -26.51 -6.62 -4.35
N ASP A 54 -26.69 -5.30 -4.18
CA ASP A 54 -27.73 -4.65 -3.37
C ASP A 54 -27.69 -5.07 -1.89
N LEU A 55 -26.49 -5.08 -1.30
CA LEU A 55 -26.20 -5.55 0.06
C LEU A 55 -25.77 -4.43 1.00
N ASP A 56 -25.93 -4.66 2.30
CA ASP A 56 -25.31 -3.81 3.32
C ASP A 56 -23.79 -3.93 3.27
N TYR A 57 -23.08 -2.83 3.54
CA TYR A 57 -21.61 -2.80 3.59
C TYR A 57 -21.09 -2.47 4.99
N TYR A 58 -20.10 -3.24 5.45
CA TYR A 58 -19.33 -2.96 6.65
C TYR A 58 -17.84 -2.84 6.33
N GLU A 59 -17.23 -1.72 6.71
CA GLU A 59 -15.79 -1.52 6.56
C GLU A 59 -15.05 -1.95 7.84
N GLY A 60 -14.41 -3.13 7.79
CA GLY A 60 -13.53 -3.63 8.84
C GLY A 60 -12.04 -3.48 8.51
N ALA A 61 -11.69 -3.24 7.24
CA ALA A 61 -10.31 -3.07 6.79
C ALA A 61 -9.70 -1.75 7.28
N VAL A 62 -8.43 -1.79 7.71
CA VAL A 62 -7.71 -0.60 8.17
C VAL A 62 -6.34 -0.43 7.56
N GLY A 63 -6.09 0.78 7.08
CA GLY A 63 -4.86 1.15 6.41
C GLY A 63 -3.62 0.93 7.26
N GLY A 64 -2.63 0.26 6.67
CA GLY A 64 -1.38 -0.07 7.35
C GLY A 64 -1.40 -1.37 8.15
N ASP A 65 -2.52 -2.09 8.21
CA ASP A 65 -2.55 -3.36 8.95
C ASP A 65 -1.62 -4.40 8.31
N ARG A 66 -0.93 -5.13 9.19
CA ARG A 66 -0.29 -6.41 8.90
C ARG A 66 -1.22 -7.53 9.35
N SER A 67 -0.94 -8.75 8.91
CA SER A 67 -1.72 -9.92 9.30
C SER A 67 -1.85 -10.06 10.83
N TRP A 68 -0.76 -9.81 11.58
CA TRP A 68 -0.80 -9.89 13.04
C TRP A 68 -1.46 -8.68 13.71
N THR A 69 -1.30 -7.45 13.21
CA THR A 69 -1.92 -6.26 13.84
C THR A 69 -3.44 -6.29 13.70
N LEU A 70 -3.93 -6.80 12.57
CA LEU A 70 -5.36 -7.04 12.35
C LEU A 70 -5.93 -8.04 13.36
N ILE A 71 -5.17 -9.10 13.68
CA ILE A 71 -5.54 -10.11 14.68
C ILE A 71 -5.53 -9.50 16.08
N GLU A 72 -4.45 -8.82 16.46
CA GLU A 72 -4.28 -8.18 17.78
C GLU A 72 -5.37 -7.12 18.05
N ALA A 73 -5.78 -6.39 17.01
CA ALA A 73 -6.87 -5.42 17.08
C ALA A 73 -8.26 -6.08 17.17
N GLY A 74 -8.37 -7.40 17.03
CA GLY A 74 -9.63 -8.14 17.13
C GLY A 74 -10.61 -7.81 16.02
N ARG A 75 -10.14 -7.42 14.83
CA ARG A 75 -11.03 -7.03 13.71
C ARG A 75 -11.83 -8.22 13.18
N HIS A 76 -11.14 -9.32 12.92
CA HIS A 76 -11.74 -10.59 12.50
C HIS A 76 -12.75 -11.12 13.54
N THR A 77 -12.41 -11.09 14.84
CA THR A 77 -13.35 -11.47 15.92
C THR A 77 -14.53 -10.52 16.00
N THR A 78 -14.33 -9.22 15.83
CA THR A 78 -15.43 -8.24 15.83
C THR A 78 -16.44 -8.54 14.72
N ILE A 79 -15.98 -8.88 13.53
CA ILE A 79 -16.88 -9.31 12.44
C ILE A 79 -17.60 -10.61 12.83
N ALA A 80 -16.85 -11.63 13.28
CA ALA A 80 -17.40 -12.94 13.65
C ALA A 80 -18.42 -12.90 14.81
N GLU A 81 -18.34 -11.91 15.69
CA GLU A 81 -19.28 -11.70 16.80
C GLU A 81 -20.56 -10.96 16.40
N ASN A 82 -20.51 -10.14 15.34
CA ASN A 82 -21.61 -9.27 14.93
C ASN A 82 -22.33 -9.74 13.65
N TYR A 83 -21.70 -10.63 12.89
CA TYR A 83 -22.18 -11.17 11.62
C TYR A 83 -22.14 -12.71 11.64
N SER A 84 -22.83 -13.34 10.69
CA SER A 84 -22.98 -14.81 10.58
C SER A 84 -23.35 -15.21 9.15
N GLU A 85 -23.98 -16.38 8.99
CA GLU A 85 -24.59 -16.87 7.73
C GLU A 85 -25.31 -15.75 6.97
N GLY A 86 -25.06 -15.67 5.66
CA GLY A 86 -25.50 -14.57 4.80
C GLY A 86 -24.53 -13.38 4.74
N THR A 87 -23.34 -13.49 5.33
CA THR A 87 -22.27 -12.49 5.21
C THR A 87 -21.12 -13.02 4.37
N LEU A 88 -20.69 -12.22 3.38
CA LEU A 88 -19.46 -12.45 2.62
C LEU A 88 -18.37 -11.50 3.13
N VAL A 89 -17.31 -12.04 3.70
CA VAL A 89 -16.11 -11.25 4.05
C VAL A 89 -15.14 -11.27 2.89
N THR A 90 -14.82 -10.09 2.37
CA THR A 90 -13.73 -9.92 1.40
C THR A 90 -12.47 -9.50 2.14
N ILE A 91 -11.40 -10.30 2.03
CA ILE A 91 -10.16 -10.11 2.78
C ILE A 91 -8.93 -10.02 1.90
N MET A 92 -8.13 -8.97 2.07
CA MET A 92 -6.79 -8.83 1.52
C MET A 92 -5.86 -8.35 2.62
N ILE A 93 -4.89 -9.18 3.00
CA ILE A 93 -3.90 -8.84 4.01
C ILE A 93 -2.57 -9.49 3.63
N GLY A 94 -1.46 -8.87 4.02
CA GLY A 94 -0.12 -9.36 3.73
C GLY A 94 0.77 -8.38 2.95
N ALA A 95 0.22 -7.34 2.32
CA ALA A 95 1.03 -6.39 1.56
C ALA A 95 2.09 -5.72 2.45
N TRP A 96 1.72 -5.35 3.67
CA TRP A 96 2.64 -4.79 4.65
C TRP A 96 3.57 -5.83 5.30
N ASP A 97 3.14 -7.09 5.44
CA ASP A 97 4.00 -8.20 5.87
C ASP A 97 5.16 -8.42 4.87
N PHE A 98 4.86 -8.29 3.57
CA PHE A 98 5.87 -8.32 2.49
C PHE A 98 6.82 -7.11 2.58
N ILE A 99 6.28 -5.90 2.78
CA ILE A 99 7.09 -4.68 2.90
C ILE A 99 8.02 -4.77 4.11
N ASP A 100 7.54 -5.24 5.27
CA ASP A 100 8.36 -5.40 6.48
C ASP A 100 9.41 -6.51 6.33
N SER A 101 9.22 -7.44 5.39
CA SER A 101 10.11 -8.58 5.13
C SER A 101 11.04 -8.37 3.92
N ASP A 102 11.08 -7.16 3.36
CA ASP A 102 11.79 -6.84 2.11
C ASP A 102 13.27 -7.28 2.10
N ALA A 103 13.98 -7.07 3.20
CA ALA A 103 15.39 -7.40 3.37
C ALA A 103 15.66 -8.91 3.41
N GLN A 104 14.66 -9.72 3.75
CA GLN A 104 14.70 -11.19 3.69
C GLN A 104 14.39 -11.65 2.27
N ILE A 105 13.32 -11.09 1.67
CA ILE A 105 12.87 -11.41 0.31
C ILE A 105 14.01 -11.24 -0.69
N VAL A 106 14.75 -10.11 -0.66
CA VAL A 106 15.85 -9.85 -1.62
C VAL A 106 17.08 -10.77 -1.47
N LYS A 107 17.08 -11.63 -0.44
CA LYS A 107 18.08 -12.69 -0.21
C LYS A 107 17.55 -14.08 -0.55
N GLY A 108 16.30 -14.18 -1.04
CA GLY A 108 15.62 -15.44 -1.31
C GLY A 108 15.17 -16.17 -0.03
N ASP A 109 14.98 -15.43 1.06
CA ASP A 109 14.39 -15.95 2.29
C ASP A 109 12.92 -15.56 2.34
N TYR A 110 12.05 -16.55 2.27
CA TYR A 110 10.59 -16.41 2.26
C TYR A 110 9.93 -16.96 3.51
N SER A 111 10.69 -17.17 4.59
CA SER A 111 10.18 -17.75 5.84
C SER A 111 9.06 -16.92 6.48
N PHE A 112 8.97 -15.61 6.18
CA PHE A 112 7.85 -14.77 6.64
C PHE A 112 6.48 -15.29 6.16
N ILE A 113 6.41 -16.01 5.04
CA ILE A 113 5.16 -16.58 4.51
C ILE A 113 4.58 -17.61 5.50
N GLU A 114 5.42 -18.35 6.23
CA GLU A 114 4.94 -19.30 7.24
C GLU A 114 4.12 -18.60 8.33
N ASN A 115 4.59 -17.43 8.80
CA ASN A 115 3.85 -16.61 9.77
C ASN A 115 2.56 -16.03 9.16
N LEU A 116 2.60 -15.65 7.88
CA LEU A 116 1.42 -15.14 7.18
C LEU A 116 0.35 -16.23 6.98
N GLU A 117 0.76 -17.47 6.69
CA GLU A 117 -0.12 -18.66 6.66
C GLU A 117 -0.75 -18.92 8.03
N GLU A 118 0.04 -18.89 9.11
CA GLU A 118 -0.48 -19.06 10.48
C GLU A 118 -1.50 -17.98 10.84
N ASN A 119 -1.21 -16.72 10.55
CA ASN A 119 -2.11 -15.61 10.82
C ASN A 119 -3.39 -15.69 9.97
N MET A 120 -3.28 -16.00 8.68
CA MET A 120 -4.45 -16.17 7.81
C MET A 120 -5.32 -17.33 8.30
N THR A 121 -4.73 -18.44 8.74
CA THR A 121 -5.46 -19.58 9.33
C THR A 121 -6.28 -19.16 10.55
N ILE A 122 -5.70 -18.36 11.47
CA ILE A 122 -6.43 -17.84 12.63
C ILE A 122 -7.66 -17.02 12.21
N ILE A 123 -7.48 -16.16 11.20
CA ILE A 123 -8.56 -15.31 10.68
C ILE A 123 -9.66 -16.16 10.03
N LEU A 124 -9.28 -17.08 9.14
CA LEU A 124 -10.23 -17.93 8.41
C LEU A 124 -10.98 -18.88 9.35
N ASP A 125 -10.30 -19.51 10.32
CA ASP A 125 -10.94 -20.34 11.34
C ASP A 125 -12.01 -19.53 12.09
N THR A 126 -11.66 -18.33 12.54
CA THR A 126 -12.59 -17.46 13.28
C THR A 126 -13.83 -17.09 12.48
N LEU A 127 -13.67 -16.75 11.19
CA LEU A 127 -14.79 -16.34 10.34
C LEU A 127 -15.67 -17.55 9.96
N THR A 128 -15.05 -18.64 9.53
CA THR A 128 -15.76 -19.84 9.06
C THR A 128 -16.47 -20.57 10.21
N GLU A 129 -15.91 -20.58 11.44
CA GLU A 129 -16.60 -21.10 12.63
C GLU A 129 -17.89 -20.32 12.96
N SER A 130 -17.99 -19.05 12.53
CA SER A 130 -19.20 -18.22 12.63
C SER A 130 -20.16 -18.37 11.42
N ASN A 131 -19.90 -19.31 10.51
CA ASN A 131 -20.64 -19.52 9.25
C ASN A 131 -20.59 -18.29 8.33
N ILE A 132 -19.45 -17.62 8.26
CA ILE A 132 -19.21 -16.52 7.32
C ILE A 132 -18.43 -17.08 6.13
N ASP A 133 -18.89 -16.79 4.92
CA ASP A 133 -18.16 -17.11 3.69
C ASP A 133 -17.08 -16.05 3.43
N VAL A 134 -15.95 -16.48 2.89
CA VAL A 134 -14.78 -15.61 2.71
C VAL A 134 -14.32 -15.61 1.26
N LEU A 135 -14.19 -14.42 0.68
CA LEU A 135 -13.45 -14.18 -0.55
C LEU A 135 -12.06 -13.64 -0.20
N ALA A 136 -11.06 -14.51 -0.19
CA ALA A 136 -9.68 -14.18 0.16
C ALA A 136 -8.88 -13.77 -1.08
N TRP A 137 -8.28 -12.60 -1.04
CA TRP A 137 -7.51 -12.04 -2.14
C TRP A 137 -6.05 -12.47 -2.02
N THR A 138 -5.48 -12.94 -3.13
CA THR A 138 -4.02 -12.97 -3.27
C THR A 138 -3.48 -11.54 -3.25
N LEU A 139 -2.17 -11.39 -3.16
CA LEU A 139 -1.53 -10.08 -3.36
C LEU A 139 -1.27 -9.85 -4.85
N PRO A 140 -1.21 -8.58 -5.32
CA PRO A 140 -0.73 -8.31 -6.66
C PRO A 140 0.72 -8.77 -6.79
N ASN A 141 1.27 -8.78 -8.00
CA ASN A 141 2.71 -8.98 -8.15
C ASN A 141 3.46 -7.82 -7.50
N MET A 142 4.00 -8.05 -6.30
CA MET A 142 4.58 -7.00 -5.48
C MET A 142 5.76 -6.31 -6.18
N SER A 143 6.43 -6.99 -7.13
CA SER A 143 7.50 -6.37 -7.90
C SER A 143 7.06 -5.19 -8.78
N PHE A 144 5.76 -5.07 -9.08
CA PHE A 144 5.22 -4.00 -9.92
C PHE A 144 4.66 -2.82 -9.13
N LEU A 145 4.64 -2.90 -7.79
CA LEU A 145 4.30 -1.75 -6.97
C LEU A 145 5.36 -0.67 -7.17
N PRO A 146 4.99 0.56 -7.56
CA PRO A 146 5.95 1.63 -7.79
C PRO A 146 6.90 1.83 -6.60
N PHE A 147 6.41 1.64 -5.37
CA PHE A 147 7.20 1.70 -4.13
C PHE A 147 8.43 0.78 -4.18
N LEU A 148 8.24 -0.51 -4.47
CA LEU A 148 9.32 -1.49 -4.51
C LEU A 148 10.25 -1.27 -5.71
N THR A 149 9.71 -0.82 -6.85
CA THR A 149 10.52 -0.51 -8.03
C THR A 149 11.48 0.67 -7.83
N GLN A 150 11.16 1.57 -6.90
CA GLN A 150 11.99 2.72 -6.56
C GLN A 150 13.08 2.38 -5.55
N ILE A 151 12.82 1.45 -4.64
CA ILE A 151 13.75 1.07 -3.56
C ILE A 151 14.76 0.03 -4.04
N PHE A 152 14.31 -0.97 -4.81
CA PHE A 152 15.14 -2.10 -5.19
C PHE A 152 15.58 -2.03 -6.65
N PRO A 153 16.84 -2.39 -6.97
CA PRO A 153 17.26 -2.49 -8.35
C PRO A 153 16.55 -3.66 -9.04
N THR A 154 16.36 -3.57 -10.37
CA THR A 154 15.53 -4.51 -11.14
C THR A 154 15.94 -5.97 -10.98
N GLU A 155 17.21 -6.28 -10.74
CA GLU A 155 17.69 -7.65 -10.53
C GLU A 155 17.14 -8.28 -9.23
N LYS A 156 16.62 -7.46 -8.31
CA LYS A 156 15.98 -7.92 -7.07
C LYS A 156 14.48 -8.10 -7.19
N HIS A 157 13.85 -7.57 -8.24
CA HIS A 157 12.40 -7.63 -8.43
C HIS A 157 11.89 -9.07 -8.56
N VAL A 158 12.69 -9.96 -9.15
CA VAL A 158 12.37 -11.40 -9.28
C VAL A 158 12.04 -12.07 -7.95
N TYR A 159 12.69 -11.66 -6.84
CA TYR A 159 12.44 -12.26 -5.53
C TYR A 159 11.05 -11.88 -4.99
N PHE A 160 10.57 -10.67 -5.29
CA PHE A 160 9.23 -10.23 -4.92
C PHE A 160 8.15 -10.91 -5.77
N THR A 161 8.40 -11.10 -7.07
CA THR A 161 7.52 -11.91 -7.92
C THR A 161 7.42 -13.34 -7.41
N GLU A 162 8.56 -13.97 -7.09
CA GLU A 162 8.60 -15.33 -6.53
C GLU A 162 7.84 -15.41 -5.20
N ALA A 163 8.06 -14.47 -4.28
CA ALA A 163 7.32 -14.41 -3.02
C ALA A 163 5.80 -14.24 -3.24
N SER A 164 5.39 -13.40 -4.20
CA SER A 164 3.97 -13.18 -4.52
C SER A 164 3.30 -14.45 -5.03
N ILE A 165 3.98 -15.20 -5.90
CA ILE A 165 3.51 -16.50 -6.42
C ILE A 165 3.44 -17.53 -5.28
N LEU A 166 4.47 -17.62 -4.43
CA LEU A 166 4.49 -18.55 -3.30
C LEU A 166 3.34 -18.28 -2.32
N TRP A 167 3.04 -17.01 -2.05
CA TRP A 167 1.90 -16.64 -1.22
C TRP A 167 0.56 -16.97 -1.90
N ALA A 168 0.41 -16.69 -3.19
CA ALA A 168 -0.79 -17.06 -3.93
C ALA A 168 -1.03 -18.58 -3.90
N ASP A 169 0.01 -19.40 -4.10
CA ASP A 169 -0.07 -20.85 -4.00
C ASP A 169 -0.43 -21.32 -2.58
N ALA A 170 0.14 -20.67 -1.55
CA ALA A 170 -0.19 -20.95 -0.15
C ALA A 170 -1.66 -20.64 0.17
N LEU A 171 -2.15 -19.47 -0.25
CA LEU A 171 -3.53 -19.06 -0.04
C LEU A 171 -4.53 -19.98 -0.73
N ASN A 172 -4.25 -20.42 -1.96
CA ASN A 172 -5.07 -21.42 -2.65
C ASN A 172 -5.11 -22.75 -1.88
N ARG A 173 -3.96 -23.26 -1.42
CA ARG A 173 -3.93 -24.49 -0.60
C ARG A 173 -4.70 -24.35 0.71
N MET A 174 -4.64 -23.18 1.35
CA MET A 174 -5.41 -22.90 2.55
C MET A 174 -6.91 -22.90 2.23
N ALA A 175 -7.36 -22.16 1.22
CA ALA A 175 -8.76 -22.11 0.80
C ALA A 175 -9.33 -23.51 0.48
N ASP A 176 -8.58 -24.35 -0.25
CA ASP A 176 -8.96 -25.74 -0.54
C ASP A 176 -9.28 -26.55 0.73
N SER A 177 -8.63 -26.24 1.85
CA SER A 177 -8.85 -26.94 3.13
C SER A 177 -10.14 -26.53 3.85
N TYR A 178 -10.71 -25.37 3.51
CA TYR A 178 -11.98 -24.87 4.04
C TYR A 178 -13.19 -25.23 3.17
N GLY A 179 -12.97 -25.88 2.02
CA GLY A 179 -14.04 -26.26 1.09
C GLY A 179 -14.76 -25.03 0.53
N ASP A 180 -16.08 -25.07 0.50
CA ASP A 180 -16.88 -24.04 -0.19
C ASP A 180 -16.92 -22.69 0.57
N SER A 181 -16.59 -22.68 1.87
CA SER A 181 -16.64 -21.49 2.73
C SER A 181 -15.53 -20.47 2.47
N VAL A 182 -14.43 -20.84 1.80
CA VAL A 182 -13.33 -19.91 1.47
C VAL A 182 -12.97 -20.03 0.01
N GLN A 183 -13.00 -18.90 -0.68
CA GLN A 183 -12.73 -18.81 -2.11
C GLN A 183 -11.65 -17.77 -2.38
N VAL A 184 -10.73 -18.07 -3.30
CA VAL A 184 -9.65 -17.15 -3.64
C VAL A 184 -10.04 -16.21 -4.79
N PHE A 185 -9.90 -14.90 -4.59
CA PHE A 185 -9.84 -13.93 -5.69
C PHE A 185 -8.38 -13.75 -6.12
N ASP A 186 -8.08 -14.05 -7.37
CA ASP A 186 -6.73 -14.04 -7.91
C ASP A 186 -6.31 -12.62 -8.37
N LEU A 187 -6.05 -11.76 -7.39
CA LEU A 187 -5.54 -10.41 -7.62
C LEU A 187 -4.20 -10.41 -8.35
N LEU A 188 -3.35 -11.42 -8.14
CA LEU A 188 -2.07 -11.56 -8.85
C LEU A 188 -2.30 -11.53 -10.37
N ASN A 189 -3.18 -12.39 -10.88
CA ASN A 189 -3.48 -12.43 -12.31
C ASN A 189 -4.34 -11.24 -12.78
N ALA A 190 -5.31 -10.79 -11.98
CA ALA A 190 -6.14 -9.63 -12.33
C ALA A 190 -5.29 -8.36 -12.49
N SER A 191 -4.34 -8.14 -11.56
CA SER A 191 -3.41 -7.02 -11.65
C SER A 191 -2.45 -7.16 -12.83
N ASP A 192 -1.92 -8.35 -13.11
CA ASP A 192 -1.06 -8.59 -14.28
C ASP A 192 -1.80 -8.31 -15.60
N ASP A 193 -3.08 -8.69 -15.73
CA ASP A 193 -3.88 -8.37 -16.92
C ASP A 193 -4.07 -6.85 -17.05
N LEU A 194 -4.46 -6.16 -15.98
CA LEU A 194 -4.59 -4.70 -15.99
C LEU A 194 -3.26 -3.99 -16.36
N LEU A 195 -2.12 -4.51 -15.91
CA LEU A 195 -0.81 -3.93 -16.22
C LEU A 195 -0.37 -4.19 -17.67
N GLN A 196 -0.54 -5.42 -18.16
CA GLN A 196 0.04 -5.86 -19.43
C GLN A 196 -0.92 -5.70 -20.62
N ASN A 197 -2.23 -5.70 -20.38
CA ASN A 197 -3.25 -5.69 -21.40
C ASN A 197 -3.96 -4.34 -21.46
N GLN A 198 -3.69 -3.57 -22.52
CA GLN A 198 -4.31 -2.27 -22.75
C GLN A 198 -5.84 -2.38 -22.90
N GLU A 199 -6.35 -3.46 -23.50
CA GLU A 199 -7.79 -3.63 -23.70
C GLU A 199 -8.52 -3.79 -22.36
N ALA A 200 -7.90 -4.49 -21.38
CA ALA A 200 -8.45 -4.69 -20.03
C ALA A 200 -8.64 -3.37 -19.24
N ARG A 201 -7.90 -2.32 -19.61
CA ARG A 201 -7.94 -1.00 -18.95
C ARG A 201 -8.44 0.12 -19.86
N THR A 202 -9.02 -0.22 -21.02
CA THR A 202 -9.63 0.75 -21.92
C THR A 202 -11.13 0.82 -21.69
N ILE A 203 -11.62 2.00 -21.30
CA ILE A 203 -13.04 2.24 -20.98
C ILE A 203 -13.61 3.22 -22.01
N ALA A 204 -14.63 2.79 -22.76
CA ALA A 204 -15.26 3.61 -23.81
C ALA A 204 -14.25 4.26 -24.80
N GLY A 205 -13.14 3.57 -25.07
CA GLY A 205 -12.06 4.04 -25.95
C GLY A 205 -11.01 4.94 -25.30
N ASN A 206 -11.08 5.19 -23.99
CA ASN A 206 -10.07 5.91 -23.22
C ASN A 206 -9.24 4.92 -22.40
N GLU A 207 -7.92 4.98 -22.51
CA GLU A 207 -7.01 4.13 -21.73
C GLU A 207 -6.80 4.71 -20.33
N VAL A 208 -7.04 3.90 -19.29
CA VAL A 208 -6.51 4.15 -17.95
C VAL A 208 -5.01 3.89 -17.98
N VAL A 209 -4.22 4.82 -17.47
CA VAL A 209 -2.75 4.74 -17.53
C VAL A 209 -2.22 3.73 -16.51
N ALA A 210 -1.40 2.79 -16.97
CA ALA A 210 -0.75 1.80 -16.11
C ALA A 210 0.53 2.35 -15.42
N PRO A 211 0.92 1.77 -14.26
CA PRO A 211 2.24 1.95 -13.64
C PRO A 211 3.40 1.83 -14.63
N PRO A 212 4.53 2.54 -14.39
CA PRO A 212 4.88 3.26 -13.16
C PRO A 212 4.29 4.68 -13.05
N VAL A 213 3.48 5.11 -14.02
CA VAL A 213 2.82 6.42 -13.96
C VAL A 213 1.71 6.37 -12.91
N MET A 214 1.73 7.34 -11.99
CA MET A 214 0.73 7.54 -10.95
C MET A 214 0.04 8.88 -11.19
N CYS A 215 -1.28 8.93 -10.99
CA CYS A 215 -2.05 10.16 -11.10
C CYS A 215 -3.43 9.99 -10.48
N ASP A 216 -4.05 11.11 -10.10
CA ASP A 216 -5.21 11.14 -9.22
C ASP A 216 -6.45 10.39 -9.75
N LYS A 217 -6.71 10.44 -11.07
CA LYS A 217 -8.00 9.97 -11.63
C LYS A 217 -7.93 9.06 -12.85
N ASN A 218 -6.91 9.21 -13.68
CA ASN A 218 -6.85 8.51 -14.98
C ASN A 218 -5.80 7.39 -14.98
N CYS A 219 -5.16 7.13 -13.85
CA CYS A 219 -4.15 6.07 -13.69
C CYS A 219 -4.75 4.92 -12.89
N ILE A 220 -4.19 3.72 -13.02
CA ILE A 220 -4.54 2.60 -12.15
C ILE A 220 -4.14 2.93 -10.71
N MET A 221 -2.96 3.54 -10.53
CA MET A 221 -2.39 3.84 -9.21
C MET A 221 -2.42 5.33 -8.91
N ILE A 222 -2.89 5.69 -7.72
CA ILE A 222 -2.89 7.08 -7.23
C ILE A 222 -1.52 7.43 -6.63
N ASP A 223 -0.94 6.48 -5.93
CA ASP A 223 0.35 6.56 -5.28
C ASP A 223 1.15 5.28 -5.52
N SER A 224 2.25 5.10 -4.78
CA SER A 224 3.18 4.00 -5.01
C SER A 224 2.69 2.63 -4.53
N LEU A 225 1.50 2.55 -3.93
CA LEU A 225 0.92 1.35 -3.31
C LEU A 225 -0.56 1.14 -3.64
N HIS A 226 -1.35 2.20 -3.81
CA HIS A 226 -2.81 2.12 -3.84
C HIS A 226 -3.40 2.38 -5.23
N PRO A 227 -4.49 1.68 -5.59
CA PRO A 227 -5.29 2.01 -6.76
C PRO A 227 -6.04 3.35 -6.61
N THR A 228 -6.31 4.02 -7.72
CA THR A 228 -7.28 5.13 -7.82
C THR A 228 -8.73 4.61 -7.76
N SER A 229 -9.72 5.51 -7.72
CA SER A 229 -11.14 5.14 -7.88
C SER A 229 -11.41 4.32 -9.15
N VAL A 230 -10.84 4.70 -10.31
CA VAL A 230 -11.02 3.91 -11.55
C VAL A 230 -10.27 2.57 -11.48
N GLY A 231 -9.10 2.53 -10.83
CA GLY A 231 -8.39 1.28 -10.56
C GLY A 231 -9.22 0.33 -9.69
N GLN A 232 -9.84 0.85 -8.62
CA GLN A 232 -10.77 0.08 -7.78
C GLN A 232 -12.00 -0.40 -8.54
N GLY A 233 -12.58 0.44 -9.42
CA GLY A 233 -13.70 0.05 -10.26
C GLY A 233 -13.35 -1.09 -11.24
N LEU A 234 -12.17 -1.02 -11.87
CA LEU A 234 -11.69 -2.11 -12.73
C LEU A 234 -11.50 -3.40 -11.93
N LEU A 235 -10.85 -3.34 -10.77
CA LEU A 235 -10.70 -4.49 -9.86
C LEU A 235 -12.05 -5.02 -9.37
N ALA A 236 -13.05 -4.17 -9.15
CA ALA A 236 -14.39 -4.59 -8.77
C ALA A 236 -15.00 -5.51 -9.82
N ASN A 237 -14.80 -5.25 -11.11
CA ASN A 237 -15.32 -6.15 -12.16
C ASN A 237 -14.66 -7.53 -12.12
N TYR A 238 -13.33 -7.61 -11.97
CA TYR A 238 -12.64 -8.90 -11.77
C TYR A 238 -13.11 -9.61 -10.50
N MET A 239 -13.31 -8.87 -9.40
CA MET A 239 -13.83 -9.45 -8.16
C MET A 239 -15.26 -9.97 -8.35
N MET A 240 -16.12 -9.23 -9.04
CA MET A 240 -17.50 -9.63 -9.29
C MET A 240 -17.59 -10.84 -10.22
N GLU A 241 -16.69 -10.98 -11.19
CA GLU A 241 -16.55 -12.21 -11.98
C GLU A 241 -16.19 -13.41 -11.08
N ALA A 242 -15.25 -13.23 -10.16
CA ALA A 242 -14.91 -14.27 -9.18
C ALA A 242 -16.07 -14.60 -8.23
N ILE A 243 -16.84 -13.60 -7.79
CA ILE A 243 -18.05 -13.81 -6.99
C ILE A 243 -19.10 -14.58 -7.79
N ASN A 244 -19.36 -14.21 -9.04
CA ASN A 244 -20.33 -14.91 -9.89
C ASN A 244 -19.93 -16.36 -10.17
N GLU A 245 -18.63 -16.63 -10.33
CA GLU A 245 -18.13 -17.99 -10.53
C GLU A 245 -18.27 -18.86 -9.27
N LYS A 246 -17.98 -18.28 -8.10
CA LYS A 246 -17.75 -19.05 -6.87
C LYS A 246 -18.89 -18.99 -5.86
N PHE A 247 -19.70 -17.93 -5.91
CA PHE A 247 -20.85 -17.69 -5.06
C PHE A 247 -22.08 -17.29 -5.90
N PRO A 248 -22.62 -18.20 -6.73
CA PRO A 248 -23.71 -17.88 -7.63
C PRO A 248 -25.01 -17.54 -6.88
N SER A 249 -25.71 -16.52 -7.36
CA SER A 249 -27.04 -16.16 -6.86
C SER A 249 -28.15 -16.97 -7.51
N SER A 250 -29.19 -17.25 -6.72
CA SER A 250 -30.41 -17.91 -7.20
C SER A 250 -31.19 -17.09 -8.24
N THR A 251 -30.92 -15.79 -8.36
CA THR A 251 -31.59 -14.89 -9.31
C THR A 251 -30.81 -14.66 -10.61
N GLY A 252 -29.66 -15.29 -10.78
CA GLY A 252 -28.75 -15.11 -11.91
C GLY A 252 -27.47 -14.35 -11.53
N GLU A 253 -26.59 -14.14 -12.49
CA GLU A 253 -25.32 -13.43 -12.29
C GLU A 253 -25.56 -11.99 -11.78
N TYR A 254 -24.77 -11.61 -10.79
CA TYR A 254 -24.65 -10.23 -10.34
C TYR A 254 -24.06 -9.36 -11.45
N PRO A 255 -24.53 -8.10 -11.59
CA PRO A 255 -24.01 -7.20 -12.61
C PRO A 255 -22.55 -6.82 -12.35
N LEU A 256 -21.85 -6.48 -13.42
CA LEU A 256 -20.57 -5.76 -13.38
C LEU A 256 -20.83 -4.24 -13.47
N LEU A 257 -19.84 -3.42 -13.10
CA LEU A 257 -19.87 -2.00 -13.42
C LEU A 257 -19.90 -1.82 -14.94
N SER A 258 -20.85 -1.02 -15.41
CA SER A 258 -20.97 -0.63 -16.80
C SER A 258 -19.85 0.33 -17.23
N GLU A 259 -19.65 0.49 -18.54
CA GLU A 259 -18.69 1.47 -19.07
C GLU A 259 -19.00 2.88 -18.56
N ASP A 260 -20.28 3.28 -18.47
CA ASP A 260 -20.67 4.61 -17.97
C ASP A 260 -20.32 4.80 -16.49
N GLU A 261 -20.48 3.75 -15.66
CA GLU A 261 -20.09 3.78 -14.25
C GLU A 261 -18.57 3.85 -14.10
N LEU A 262 -17.82 3.03 -14.84
CA LEU A 262 -16.35 3.08 -14.85
C LEU A 262 -15.82 4.43 -15.34
N MET A 263 -16.43 5.00 -16.40
CA MET A 263 -16.10 6.34 -16.90
C MET A 263 -16.32 7.43 -15.85
N SER A 264 -17.29 7.25 -14.94
CA SER A 264 -17.58 8.21 -13.88
C SER A 264 -16.55 8.21 -12.73
N LEU A 265 -15.74 7.15 -12.65
CA LEU A 265 -14.64 7.00 -11.68
C LEU A 265 -13.33 7.62 -12.17
N ALA A 266 -13.27 8.00 -13.45
CA ALA A 266 -12.15 8.66 -14.09
C ALA A 266 -12.54 10.07 -14.56
N ASP A 267 -11.56 10.82 -15.03
CA ASP A 267 -11.76 12.15 -15.61
C ASP A 267 -11.10 12.24 -16.99
N PHE A 268 -11.59 11.42 -17.92
CA PHE A 268 -11.14 11.42 -19.32
C PHE A 268 -11.66 12.63 -20.12
N ASN A 269 -12.74 13.25 -19.65
CA ASN A 269 -13.41 14.36 -20.33
C ASN A 269 -12.97 15.73 -19.81
N SER A 270 -12.26 15.81 -18.69
CA SER A 270 -11.39 16.96 -18.50
C SER A 270 -10.29 16.84 -19.55
N SER A 271 -10.32 17.73 -20.55
CA SER A 271 -9.05 18.18 -21.10
C SER A 271 -8.22 18.50 -19.87
N SER A 272 -7.04 17.89 -19.72
CA SER A 272 -6.08 18.21 -18.68
C SER A 272 -5.95 19.73 -18.56
N GLU A 273 -6.80 20.34 -17.75
CA GLU A 273 -6.45 21.55 -17.06
C GLU A 273 -5.45 20.98 -16.09
N GLU A 274 -4.16 21.03 -16.46
CA GLU A 274 -3.10 21.07 -15.46
C GLU A 274 -3.68 21.94 -14.35
N ALA A 275 -3.92 21.35 -13.16
CA ALA A 275 -4.47 22.09 -12.03
C ALA A 275 -3.71 23.40 -12.00
N VAL A 276 -4.41 24.52 -12.24
CA VAL A 276 -3.75 25.78 -12.58
C VAL A 276 -2.84 26.09 -11.42
N LYS A 277 -1.53 25.82 -11.60
CA LYS A 277 -0.60 25.87 -10.48
C LYS A 277 -0.57 27.31 -10.02
N GLN A 278 -1.03 27.53 -8.81
CA GLN A 278 -1.07 28.88 -8.27
C GLN A 278 0.31 29.24 -7.75
N THR A 279 0.76 30.46 -8.03
CA THR A 279 1.87 31.04 -7.29
C THR A 279 1.28 31.64 -6.02
N ILE A 280 1.70 31.14 -4.88
CA ILE A 280 1.39 31.71 -3.58
C ILE A 280 2.28 32.93 -3.36
N GLU A 281 1.65 34.06 -3.07
CA GLU A 281 2.31 35.31 -2.69
C GLU A 281 2.44 35.39 -1.18
N GLY A 282 3.64 35.70 -0.68
CA GLY A 282 3.92 35.83 0.76
C GLY A 282 4.55 34.60 1.38
N ASP A 283 4.26 34.37 2.66
CA ASP A 283 4.82 33.26 3.44
C ASP A 283 4.09 31.95 3.12
N LEU A 284 4.81 30.99 2.57
CA LEU A 284 4.28 29.68 2.17
C LEU A 284 3.81 28.86 3.37
N THR A 285 4.39 29.07 4.55
CA THR A 285 4.02 28.37 5.79
C THR A 285 2.70 28.84 6.38
N GLN A 286 2.09 29.88 5.81
CA GLN A 286 0.80 30.44 6.24
C GLN A 286 -0.32 30.20 5.21
N ALA A 287 0.02 29.58 4.07
CA ALA A 287 -0.90 29.36 2.97
C ALA A 287 -1.77 28.14 3.24
N CYS A 288 -3.09 28.34 3.13
CA CYS A 288 -4.09 27.31 3.42
C CYS A 288 -4.69 26.73 2.15
N PHE A 289 -4.86 25.41 2.14
CA PHE A 289 -5.38 24.64 1.03
C PHE A 289 -6.60 23.84 1.46
N ASP A 290 -7.58 23.79 0.56
CA ASP A 290 -8.71 22.89 0.73
C ASP A 290 -8.25 21.47 0.37
N TRP A 291 -8.10 20.65 1.39
CA TRP A 291 -7.64 19.28 1.26
C TRP A 291 -8.56 18.41 0.39
N THR A 292 -9.80 18.84 0.13
CA THR A 292 -10.76 18.12 -0.72
C THR A 292 -10.62 18.40 -2.22
N ASN A 293 -9.82 19.41 -2.61
CA ASN A 293 -9.64 19.79 -4.02
C ASN A 293 -8.19 20.15 -4.38
N THR A 294 -7.22 19.86 -3.50
CA THR A 294 -5.80 20.16 -3.71
C THR A 294 -5.04 18.85 -3.89
N GLY A 295 -4.17 18.78 -4.90
CA GLY A 295 -3.25 17.67 -5.10
C GLY A 295 -2.13 17.64 -4.06
N TYR A 296 -1.83 16.44 -3.56
CA TYR A 296 -0.70 16.17 -2.67
C TYR A 296 0.10 14.98 -3.17
N ARG A 297 1.39 14.97 -2.84
CA ARG A 297 2.25 13.80 -2.94
C ARG A 297 2.81 13.45 -1.57
N ASP A 298 3.17 12.19 -1.37
CA ASP A 298 3.79 11.75 -0.14
C ASP A 298 5.29 12.05 -0.12
N MET A 299 5.80 12.30 1.08
CA MET A 299 7.21 12.39 1.44
C MET A 299 7.41 11.75 2.81
N TYR A 300 8.40 10.88 2.92
CA TYR A 300 8.76 10.21 4.16
C TYR A 300 9.91 10.96 4.83
N VAL A 301 9.76 11.29 6.10
CA VAL A 301 10.83 11.90 6.89
C VAL A 301 11.10 11.01 8.10
N THR A 302 12.34 10.56 8.21
CA THR A 302 12.84 9.82 9.38
C THR A 302 13.87 10.67 10.09
N ILE A 303 13.72 10.82 11.40
CA ILE A 303 14.65 11.57 12.25
C ILE A 303 15.17 10.62 13.31
N THR A 304 16.48 10.49 13.40
CA THR A 304 17.14 9.66 14.40
C THR A 304 18.12 10.51 15.20
N ILE A 305 17.99 10.48 16.53
CA ILE A 305 18.87 11.16 17.48
C ILE A 305 19.55 10.08 18.32
N ASP A 306 20.88 9.99 18.27
CA ASP A 306 21.67 9.01 19.03
C ASP A 306 21.17 7.56 18.85
N GLY A 307 20.78 7.22 17.63
CA GLY A 307 20.24 5.90 17.27
C GLY A 307 18.79 5.64 17.68
N GLN A 308 18.09 6.64 18.25
CA GLN A 308 16.66 6.55 18.59
C GLN A 308 15.81 7.32 17.59
N ASP A 309 14.75 6.67 17.09
CA ASP A 309 13.79 7.31 16.20
C ASP A 309 12.95 8.34 16.94
N VAL A 310 12.78 9.50 16.32
CA VAL A 310 11.91 10.57 16.81
C VAL A 310 10.57 10.49 16.11
N GLU A 311 9.51 10.39 16.91
CA GLU A 311 8.14 10.39 16.42
C GLU A 311 7.74 11.79 15.93
N ILE A 312 7.41 11.91 14.64
CA ILE A 312 6.77 13.11 14.09
C ILE A 312 5.28 13.02 14.43
N PRO A 313 4.70 14.01 15.14
CA PRO A 313 3.29 13.97 15.50
C PRO A 313 2.39 13.89 14.25
N SER A 314 1.32 13.11 14.34
CA SER A 314 0.30 13.11 13.28
C SER A 314 -0.47 14.44 13.24
N TYR A 315 -0.97 14.79 12.06
CA TYR A 315 -1.77 15.99 11.80
C TYR A 315 -1.08 17.36 12.04
N VAL A 316 0.25 17.41 12.14
CA VAL A 316 1.01 18.64 11.93
C VAL A 316 0.57 19.27 10.62
N GLY A 317 0.30 20.57 10.63
CA GLY A 317 -0.13 21.30 9.42
C GLY A 317 -1.58 21.08 9.00
N PHE A 318 -2.36 20.24 9.70
CA PHE A 318 -3.78 20.01 9.42
C PHE A 318 -4.68 20.67 10.48
N ASN A 319 -5.75 21.35 10.05
CA ASN A 319 -6.76 21.98 10.91
C ASN A 319 -6.17 22.83 12.05
N THR A 320 -5.19 23.66 11.71
CA THR A 320 -4.51 24.56 12.65
C THR A 320 -5.33 25.82 12.91
N GLU A 321 -4.94 26.65 13.88
CA GLU A 321 -5.60 27.95 14.10
C GLU A 321 -5.52 28.86 12.85
N GLN A 322 -4.39 28.80 12.13
CA GLN A 322 -4.17 29.53 10.88
C GLN A 322 -5.02 28.95 9.73
N CYS A 323 -5.02 27.62 9.57
CA CYS A 323 -5.75 26.91 8.52
C CYS A 323 -6.87 26.05 9.09
N SER A 324 -7.94 26.72 9.54
CA SER A 324 -9.11 26.05 10.12
C SER A 324 -9.87 25.25 9.06
N GLN A 325 -10.13 23.97 9.34
CA GLN A 325 -10.75 23.01 8.40
C GLN A 325 -10.01 22.93 7.05
N SER A 326 -8.70 23.13 7.08
CA SER A 326 -7.84 23.16 5.89
C SER A 326 -6.44 22.66 6.26
N THR A 327 -5.56 22.58 5.27
CA THR A 327 -4.17 22.17 5.40
C THR A 327 -3.23 23.31 5.08
N HIS A 328 -1.99 23.23 5.57
CA HIS A 328 -0.87 24.02 5.06
C HIS A 328 -0.31 23.43 3.75
N VAL A 329 0.70 24.08 3.16
CA VAL A 329 1.45 23.53 2.00
C VAL A 329 2.03 22.13 2.25
N MET A 330 2.22 21.76 3.52
CA MET A 330 2.58 20.42 3.95
C MET A 330 1.84 20.05 5.23
N TYR A 331 1.41 18.80 5.35
CA TYR A 331 0.82 18.28 6.58
C TYR A 331 1.12 16.79 6.79
N THR A 332 1.22 16.35 8.04
CA THR A 332 1.48 14.93 8.35
C THR A 332 0.20 14.12 8.42
N GLY A 333 0.18 12.96 7.77
CA GLY A 333 -0.75 11.87 8.08
C GLY A 333 -0.27 11.06 9.29
N SER A 334 -0.56 9.76 9.31
CA SER A 334 -0.08 8.86 10.37
C SER A 334 1.41 8.54 10.25
N ARG A 335 1.97 8.47 9.04
CA ARG A 335 3.37 8.08 8.79
C ARG A 335 4.06 8.84 7.64
N VAL A 336 3.36 9.78 7.00
CA VAL A 336 3.83 10.51 5.81
C VAL A 336 3.63 12.00 5.98
N ILE A 337 4.42 12.79 5.24
CA ILE A 337 4.18 14.21 5.02
C ILE A 337 3.56 14.36 3.63
N ASN A 338 2.34 14.85 3.58
CA ASN A 338 1.65 15.23 2.35
C ASN A 338 2.17 16.60 1.91
N VAL A 339 2.61 16.72 0.67
CA VAL A 339 3.19 17.95 0.09
C VAL A 339 2.34 18.43 -1.08
N VAL A 340 1.88 19.68 -1.05
CA VAL A 340 1.04 20.27 -2.11
C VAL A 340 1.77 20.25 -3.45
N THR A 341 1.07 19.82 -4.51
CA THR A 341 1.58 19.75 -5.90
C THR A 341 1.08 20.88 -6.80
N ASP A 342 0.00 21.56 -6.39
CA ASP A 342 -0.76 22.50 -7.21
C ASP A 342 -0.25 23.95 -7.12
N ILE A 343 1.03 24.09 -6.77
CA ILE A 343 1.70 25.39 -6.68
C ILE A 343 2.96 25.41 -7.53
N THR A 344 3.37 26.61 -7.91
CA THR A 344 4.63 26.85 -8.67
C THR A 344 5.80 27.20 -7.75
N ASN A 345 5.53 27.50 -6.47
CA ASN A 345 6.56 27.84 -5.50
C ASN A 345 7.42 26.61 -5.18
N SER A 346 8.73 26.83 -5.04
CA SER A 346 9.62 25.79 -4.54
C SER A 346 9.41 25.61 -3.04
N LEU A 347 8.93 24.44 -2.64
CA LEU A 347 8.85 24.06 -1.23
C LEU A 347 10.21 23.54 -0.75
N THR A 348 10.52 23.82 0.52
CA THR A 348 11.73 23.37 1.19
C THR A 348 11.37 22.59 2.45
N LEU A 349 12.30 21.78 2.94
CA LEU A 349 12.11 21.03 4.18
C LEU A 349 11.90 21.97 5.37
N ASN A 350 12.56 23.13 5.38
CA ASN A 350 12.41 24.14 6.42
C ASN A 350 10.99 24.71 6.48
N HIS A 351 10.23 24.74 5.38
CA HIS A 351 8.81 25.10 5.44
C HIS A 351 8.02 24.10 6.29
N PHE A 352 8.32 22.79 6.18
CA PHE A 352 7.67 21.77 7.01
C PHE A 352 8.04 21.95 8.49
N PHE A 353 9.33 22.07 8.79
CA PHE A 353 9.80 22.30 10.16
C PHE A 353 9.20 23.58 10.78
N SER A 354 9.05 24.63 9.99
CA SER A 354 8.37 25.86 10.42
C SER A 354 6.88 25.65 10.71
N ILE A 355 6.17 24.87 9.91
CA ILE A 355 4.75 24.50 10.16
C ILE A 355 4.63 23.63 11.41
N TRP A 356 5.59 22.72 11.62
CA TRP A 356 5.68 21.88 12.80
C TRP A 356 6.00 22.69 14.07
N GLY A 357 6.77 23.78 13.92
CA GLY A 357 7.26 24.59 15.03
C GLY A 357 8.62 24.12 15.57
N GLU A 358 9.34 23.31 14.79
CA GLU A 358 10.66 22.77 15.12
C GLU A 358 11.77 23.45 14.31
N ASN A 359 13.01 23.38 14.80
CA ASN A 359 14.16 23.98 14.12
C ASN A 359 14.87 22.96 13.21
N LEU A 360 15.31 23.43 12.04
CA LEU A 360 16.23 22.68 11.18
C LEU A 360 17.23 23.65 10.56
N SER A 361 18.51 23.34 10.70
CA SER A 361 19.63 23.98 10.02
C SER A 361 20.82 23.02 9.93
N SER A 362 21.87 23.40 9.20
CA SER A 362 23.11 22.58 9.14
C SER A 362 23.79 22.34 10.48
N THR A 363 23.39 23.06 11.54
CA THR A 363 23.97 22.95 12.89
C THR A 363 22.92 22.70 13.97
N GLN A 364 21.66 22.44 13.61
CA GLN A 364 20.59 22.24 14.58
C GLN A 364 19.45 21.39 14.01
N ILE A 365 18.94 20.45 14.81
CA ILE A 365 17.69 19.76 14.58
C ILE A 365 16.88 19.77 15.88
N MET A 366 15.66 20.32 15.85
CA MET A 366 14.82 20.52 17.03
C MET A 366 15.59 21.27 18.15
N ASP A 367 15.74 20.65 19.32
CA ASP A 367 16.50 21.17 20.46
C ASP A 367 17.99 20.75 20.48
N TYR A 368 18.47 20.01 19.47
CA TYR A 368 19.84 19.51 19.40
C TYR A 368 20.73 20.39 18.53
N GLU A 369 21.66 21.10 19.15
CA GLU A 369 22.71 21.87 18.46
C GLU A 369 23.96 21.01 18.25
N VAL A 370 24.65 21.20 17.13
CA VAL A 370 25.90 20.51 16.82
C VAL A 370 27.04 21.14 17.63
N GLU A 371 27.58 20.41 18.60
CA GLU A 371 28.77 20.79 19.37
C GLU A 371 30.06 20.13 18.81
N GLU A 372 31.19 20.37 19.46
CA GLU A 372 32.48 19.79 19.07
C GLU A 372 32.45 18.26 19.22
N GLY A 373 32.49 17.55 18.09
CA GLY A 373 32.50 16.08 18.04
C GLY A 373 31.17 15.45 17.64
N ASP A 374 30.08 16.23 17.60
CA ASP A 374 28.78 15.77 17.11
C ASP A 374 28.77 15.68 15.58
N SER A 375 27.79 14.95 15.04
CA SER A 375 27.50 14.89 13.61
C SER A 375 26.03 15.09 13.34
N LEU A 376 25.70 15.88 12.33
CA LEU A 376 24.35 16.03 11.80
C LEU A 376 24.39 15.80 10.29
N THR A 377 23.69 14.77 9.83
CA THR A 377 23.67 14.34 8.43
C THR A 377 22.25 14.35 7.91
N LEU A 378 22.08 14.77 6.65
CA LEU A 378 20.80 14.71 5.93
C LEU A 378 20.99 13.93 4.65
N ILE A 379 20.08 13.02 4.37
CA ILE A 379 20.10 12.14 3.21
C ILE A 379 18.77 12.31 2.49
N ILE A 380 18.82 12.66 1.20
CA ILE A 380 17.64 12.74 0.33
C ILE A 380 17.73 11.60 -0.67
N ASP A 381 16.71 10.74 -0.70
CA ASP A 381 16.62 9.61 -1.64
C ASP A 381 17.93 8.78 -1.69
N LEU A 382 18.43 8.44 -0.50
CA LEU A 382 19.66 7.67 -0.26
C LEU A 382 20.99 8.37 -0.62
N VAL A 383 20.96 9.65 -0.97
CA VAL A 383 22.13 10.46 -1.26
C VAL A 383 22.33 11.51 -0.17
N GLU A 384 23.52 11.54 0.43
CA GLU A 384 23.88 12.57 1.41
C GLU A 384 23.79 13.97 0.78
N TYR A 385 23.12 14.87 1.49
CA TYR A 385 22.83 16.22 1.03
C TYR A 385 23.89 17.20 1.54
N GLU A 386 24.73 17.64 0.61
CA GLU A 386 25.83 18.60 0.85
C GLU A 386 25.43 20.06 0.52
N GLY A 387 24.12 20.32 0.35
CA GLY A 387 23.61 21.60 -0.11
C GLY A 387 23.34 22.61 1.00
N ASP A 388 22.54 23.64 0.68
CA ASP A 388 22.12 24.67 1.62
C ASP A 388 20.95 24.18 2.48
N TRP A 389 21.20 23.97 3.78
CA TRP A 389 20.20 23.48 4.73
C TRP A 389 19.10 24.49 5.05
N GLU A 390 19.22 25.76 4.65
CA GLU A 390 18.14 26.74 4.76
C GLU A 390 17.10 26.59 3.63
N ASN A 391 17.48 25.93 2.53
CA ASN A 391 16.68 25.85 1.31
C ASN A 391 16.67 24.44 0.72
N ILE A 392 16.58 23.42 1.58
CA ILE A 392 16.59 22.00 1.17
C ILE A 392 15.37 21.74 0.28
N PRO A 393 15.52 21.53 -1.04
CA PRO A 393 14.38 21.37 -1.92
C PRO A 393 13.69 20.03 -1.63
N VAL A 394 12.37 20.05 -1.50
CA VAL A 394 11.59 18.82 -1.36
C VAL A 394 10.96 18.38 -2.67
N GLU A 395 11.03 19.18 -3.73
CA GLU A 395 10.43 18.85 -5.03
C GLU A 395 10.99 17.53 -5.58
N GLY A 396 10.10 16.54 -5.72
CA GLY A 396 10.47 15.19 -6.15
C GLY A 396 11.16 14.32 -5.09
N ALA A 397 11.42 14.84 -3.89
CA ALA A 397 11.98 14.05 -2.79
C ALA A 397 10.94 13.07 -2.24
N ILE A 398 11.32 11.80 -2.17
CA ILE A 398 10.46 10.71 -1.69
C ILE A 398 10.78 10.42 -0.24
N SER A 399 12.07 10.33 0.11
CA SER A 399 12.54 10.02 1.44
C SER A 399 13.63 10.99 1.90
N ILE A 400 13.50 11.47 3.13
CA ILE A 400 14.48 12.30 3.81
C ILE A 400 14.82 11.65 5.14
N ILE A 401 16.12 11.43 5.38
CA ILE A 401 16.63 10.90 6.64
C ILE A 401 17.52 11.96 7.27
N ILE A 402 17.25 12.30 8.52
CA ILE A 402 18.06 13.23 9.32
C ILE A 402 18.63 12.45 10.50
N ILE A 403 19.94 12.45 10.64
CA ILE A 403 20.64 11.71 11.68
C ILE A 403 21.49 12.69 12.48
N TYR A 404 21.22 12.79 13.78
CA TYR A 404 22.08 13.46 14.73
C TYR A 404 22.76 12.42 15.62
N ASN A 405 24.07 12.55 15.81
CA ASN A 405 24.81 11.78 16.80
C ASN A 405 25.65 12.72 17.66
N SER A 406 25.51 12.58 18.98
CA SER A 406 26.34 13.22 19.97
C SER A 406 27.70 12.53 20.08
N ALA A 407 28.73 13.30 20.44
CA ALA A 407 30.08 12.79 20.67
C ALA A 407 30.15 11.70 21.76
N GLN A 408 29.22 11.72 22.75
CA GLN A 408 29.18 10.73 23.83
C GLN A 408 28.56 9.40 23.40
N ALA A 409 27.55 9.43 22.52
CA ALA A 409 26.92 8.21 21.99
C ALA A 409 27.88 7.43 21.06
N THR A 410 28.83 8.12 20.43
CA THR A 410 29.83 7.48 19.56
C THR A 410 30.91 6.74 20.35
N GLU A 411 31.25 7.16 21.57
CA GLU A 411 32.24 6.49 22.44
C GLU A 411 31.67 5.22 23.13
N ASP A 412 30.40 5.24 23.57
CA ASP A 412 29.75 4.09 24.23
C ASP A 412 29.57 2.87 23.29
N SER A 413 29.70 3.07 21.97
CA SER A 413 29.71 1.96 21.00
C SER A 413 31.04 1.20 20.92
N THR A 414 32.11 1.70 21.58
CA THR A 414 33.47 1.16 21.45
C THR A 414 34.08 0.57 22.73
N GLU A 415 33.45 0.71 23.90
CA GLU A 415 33.97 0.21 25.18
C GLU A 415 32.99 -0.71 25.94
N ASP A 416 32.48 -1.78 25.30
CA ASP A 416 32.12 -3.01 26.05
C ASP A 416 31.93 -4.21 25.11
N SER A 417 33.01 -4.94 24.82
CA SER A 417 32.88 -6.33 24.33
C SER A 417 34.05 -7.22 24.74
N ASP A 418 34.22 -7.41 26.04
CA ASP A 418 34.86 -8.62 26.55
C ASP A 418 33.89 -9.39 27.48
N SER A 419 33.28 -10.43 26.89
CA SER A 419 32.66 -11.64 27.48
C SER A 419 31.17 -11.61 27.93
N VAL A 420 30.29 -12.17 27.06
CA VAL A 420 29.41 -13.38 27.20
C VAL A 420 28.29 -13.30 26.12
N PRO A 421 27.82 -14.43 25.53
CA PRO A 421 27.40 -14.48 24.13
C PRO A 421 25.92 -14.15 23.91
N GLY A 422 25.66 -13.44 22.81
CA GLY A 422 24.33 -13.14 22.30
C GLY A 422 24.26 -11.68 21.90
N PHE A 423 24.12 -11.45 20.60
CA PHE A 423 23.96 -10.14 19.94
C PHE A 423 25.20 -9.23 19.94
N SER A 424 25.79 -9.09 18.75
CA SER A 424 26.15 -7.76 18.23
C SER A 424 26.51 -7.79 16.76
N ALA A 425 25.98 -6.78 16.06
CA ALA A 425 26.53 -6.08 14.90
C ALA A 425 26.85 -6.89 13.63
N ILE A 426 25.98 -6.74 12.63
CA ILE A 426 26.41 -6.68 11.22
C ILE A 426 26.22 -5.23 10.76
N ILE A 427 27.23 -4.39 11.02
CA ILE A 427 27.52 -3.27 10.14
C ILE A 427 28.32 -3.87 8.98
N THR A 428 27.78 -3.82 7.76
CA THR A 428 28.61 -4.01 6.56
C THR A 428 28.51 -2.75 5.72
N LEU A 429 29.56 -1.93 5.80
CA LEU A 429 29.94 -1.00 4.75
C LEU A 429 30.00 -1.77 3.41
N ILE A 430 29.23 -1.34 2.41
CA ILE A 430 29.59 -1.61 1.02
C ILE A 430 30.36 -0.38 0.51
N SER A 431 31.68 -0.45 0.67
CA SER A 431 32.61 0.36 -0.10
C SER A 431 32.76 -0.26 -1.49
N ILE A 432 32.36 0.44 -2.56
CA ILE A 432 32.84 0.15 -3.91
C ILE A 432 33.39 1.44 -4.53
N ILE A 433 34.71 1.60 -4.40
CA ILE A 433 35.50 2.37 -5.36
C ILE A 433 35.78 1.45 -6.54
N GLY A 434 35.34 1.86 -7.72
CA GLY A 434 35.59 1.18 -8.98
C GLY A 434 35.39 2.10 -10.18
N ALA A 435 36.10 3.22 -10.22
CA ALA A 435 36.23 4.02 -11.43
C ALA A 435 36.92 3.20 -12.53
N ILE A 436 36.21 2.90 -13.62
CA ILE A 436 36.81 2.79 -14.96
C ILE A 436 36.02 3.67 -15.92
N VAL A 437 36.61 4.84 -16.17
CA VAL A 437 36.41 5.66 -17.35
C VAL A 437 36.83 4.83 -18.58
N VAL A 438 35.91 4.55 -19.49
CA VAL A 438 36.27 4.41 -20.91
C VAL A 438 35.56 5.50 -21.68
N SER A 439 36.30 6.58 -21.86
CA SER A 439 36.07 7.52 -22.95
C SER A 439 36.30 6.79 -24.27
N ARG A 440 35.30 6.74 -25.15
CA ARG A 440 35.52 6.73 -26.60
C ARG A 440 34.55 7.68 -27.27
N LYS A 441 35.09 8.84 -27.61
CA LYS A 441 34.66 9.73 -28.69
C LYS A 441 35.16 9.14 -30.02
N ASP A 442 34.57 9.64 -31.11
CA ASP A 442 34.83 9.40 -32.54
C ASP A 442 33.97 8.24 -33.12
N GLU A 443 33.00 8.43 -34.02
CA GLU A 443 32.69 9.49 -35.00
C GLU A 443 31.20 9.90 -34.98
#